data_AF-A0A926VX21-F1
#
_entry.id   AF-A0A926VX21-F1
#
_cell.length_a   1.000
_cell.length_b   1.000
_cell.length_c   1.000
_cell.angle_alpha   90.00
_cell.angle_beta   90.00
_cell.angle_gamma   90.00
#
_symmetry.space_group_name_H-M   'P 1'
#
loop_
_entity.id
_entity.type
_entity.pdbx_description
1 polymer ?
#
loop_
_entity_poly.entity_id
_entity_poly.type
_entity_poly.pdbx_seq_one_letter_code
_entity_poly.pdbx_strand_id
1 'polypeptide(L)'
;MSRKLRLHNKTIALYLVVPCSLLLAVVKPLISSANEESRQRDKYYSYSLPLGKGNLKESRVSNQIAPGITHTVIVRGEQSNREVYTVDVTFQATQQAAQATANLLKSQGYQPYLKPILRRAPDDPESGCLVIWSVLALLILKLLL
;
A
#
# COMPACT_ATOMS: atom_id res chain seq x y z
N MET A 1 -23.31 -84.94 11.70
CA MET A 1 -23.07 -84.26 10.41
C MET A 1 -23.53 -82.81 10.51
N SER A 2 -22.91 -81.93 9.71
CA SER A 2 -23.29 -80.55 9.38
C SER A 2 -22.63 -79.41 10.19
N ARG A 3 -21.37 -79.15 9.83
CA ARG A 3 -20.73 -77.81 9.89
C ARG A 3 -21.19 -77.05 8.63
N LYS A 4 -21.83 -75.89 8.75
CA LYS A 4 -21.86 -74.83 7.72
C LYS A 4 -22.68 -73.62 8.19
N LEU A 5 -22.00 -72.62 8.77
CA LEU A 5 -22.53 -71.27 8.95
C LEU A 5 -21.36 -70.32 9.20
N ARG A 6 -20.57 -70.05 8.14
CA ARG A 6 -19.47 -69.09 8.21
C ARG A 6 -19.06 -68.59 6.82
N LEU A 7 -19.97 -68.00 6.04
CA LEU A 7 -19.59 -67.48 4.71
C LEU A 7 -20.49 -66.40 4.08
N HIS A 8 -21.18 -65.56 4.86
CA HIS A 8 -22.07 -64.54 4.28
C HIS A 8 -21.84 -63.08 4.73
N ASN A 9 -20.72 -62.75 5.39
CA ASN A 9 -20.44 -61.36 5.83
C ASN A 9 -19.35 -60.64 5.01
N LYS A 10 -18.78 -61.24 3.97
CA LYS A 10 -17.66 -60.61 3.22
C LYS A 10 -18.06 -59.94 1.90
N THR A 11 -19.24 -60.22 1.36
CA THR A 11 -19.59 -59.81 -0.02
C THR A 11 -20.23 -58.42 -0.10
N ILE A 12 -20.79 -57.90 0.99
CA ILE A 12 -21.50 -56.60 0.98
C ILE A 12 -20.52 -55.41 1.09
N ALA A 13 -19.34 -55.61 1.70
CA ALA A 13 -18.36 -54.53 1.88
C ALA A 13 -17.66 -54.10 0.58
N LEU A 14 -17.71 -54.91 -0.49
CA LEU A 14 -16.93 -54.66 -1.72
C LEU A 14 -17.66 -53.74 -2.72
N TYR A 15 -18.98 -53.58 -2.62
CA TYR A 15 -19.76 -52.83 -3.63
C TYR A 15 -19.92 -51.33 -3.34
N LEU A 16 -19.61 -50.85 -2.13
CA LEU A 16 -19.73 -49.43 -1.76
C LEU A 16 -18.44 -48.61 -1.95
N VAL A 17 -17.27 -49.25 -2.05
CA VAL A 17 -15.96 -48.55 -2.14
C VAL A 17 -15.58 -48.17 -3.57
N VAL A 18 -16.08 -48.92 -4.56
CA VAL A 18 -15.74 -48.73 -5.98
C VAL A 18 -16.34 -47.45 -6.59
N PRO A 19 -17.62 -47.07 -6.37
CA PRO A 19 -18.16 -45.87 -7.02
C PRO A 19 -17.67 -44.55 -6.38
N CYS A 20 -17.28 -44.56 -5.11
CA CYS A 20 -16.79 -43.36 -4.42
C CYS A 20 -15.38 -42.95 -4.88
N SER A 21 -14.58 -43.93 -5.33
CA SER A 21 -13.22 -43.71 -5.83
C SER A 21 -13.20 -43.08 -7.23
N LEU A 22 -14.19 -43.41 -8.08
CA LEU A 22 -14.28 -42.89 -9.44
C LEU A 22 -14.78 -41.43 -9.47
N LEU A 23 -15.63 -41.04 -8.51
CA LEU A 23 -16.14 -39.66 -8.41
C LEU A 23 -15.04 -38.66 -8.01
N LEU A 24 -14.05 -39.09 -7.21
CA LEU A 24 -12.94 -38.22 -6.77
C LEU A 24 -11.87 -37.97 -7.84
N ALA A 25 -11.82 -38.77 -8.92
CA ALA A 25 -10.85 -38.61 -9.99
C ALA A 25 -11.23 -37.50 -10.99
N VAL A 26 -12.52 -37.19 -11.13
CA VAL A 26 -13.02 -36.22 -12.12
C VAL A 26 -13.10 -34.79 -11.56
N VAL A 27 -13.17 -34.60 -10.24
CA VAL A 27 -13.34 -33.26 -9.64
C VAL A 27 -12.01 -32.54 -9.40
N LYS A 28 -10.89 -33.27 -9.26
CA LYS A 28 -9.57 -32.67 -8.98
C LYS A 28 -8.98 -31.74 -10.06
N PRO A 29 -9.19 -31.93 -11.39
CA PRO A 29 -8.56 -31.06 -12.38
C PRO A 29 -9.23 -29.68 -12.49
N LEU A 30 -10.45 -29.48 -11.98
CA LEU A 30 -11.14 -28.18 -12.07
C LEU A 30 -10.70 -27.16 -11.01
N ILE A 31 -10.17 -27.60 -9.87
CA ILE A 31 -9.75 -26.68 -8.79
C ILE A 31 -8.31 -26.17 -9.00
N SER A 32 -7.50 -26.88 -9.80
CA SER A 32 -6.09 -26.51 -10.02
C SER A 32 -5.90 -25.32 -10.97
N SER A 33 -6.80 -25.12 -11.94
CA SER A 33 -6.66 -24.07 -12.97
C SER A 33 -6.90 -22.65 -12.44
N ALA A 34 -7.69 -22.47 -11.38
CA ALA A 34 -7.95 -21.15 -10.80
C ALA A 34 -6.76 -20.58 -10.02
N ASN A 35 -5.83 -21.43 -9.57
CA ASN A 35 -4.66 -21.04 -8.78
C ASN A 35 -3.42 -20.73 -9.62
N GLU A 36 -3.38 -21.11 -10.89
CA GLU A 36 -2.26 -20.81 -11.78
C GLU A 36 -2.38 -19.40 -12.42
N GLU A 37 -3.61 -18.98 -12.77
CA GLU A 37 -3.85 -17.62 -13.28
C GLU A 37 -3.62 -16.51 -12.24
N SER A 38 -3.78 -16.80 -10.95
CA SER A 38 -3.45 -15.86 -9.87
C SER A 38 -1.93 -15.68 -9.74
N ARG A 39 -1.16 -16.77 -9.80
CA ARG A 39 0.32 -16.74 -9.76
C ARG A 39 0.95 -16.01 -10.95
N GLN A 40 0.31 -16.05 -12.13
CA GLN A 40 0.83 -15.39 -13.33
C GLN A 40 0.57 -13.88 -13.36
N ARG A 41 -0.51 -13.39 -12.72
CA ARG A 41 -0.80 -11.95 -12.61
C ARG A 41 0.10 -11.21 -11.61
N ASP A 42 0.66 -11.90 -10.62
CA ASP A 42 1.59 -11.32 -9.66
C ASP A 42 2.92 -10.84 -10.28
N LYS A 43 3.28 -11.35 -11.46
CA LYS A 43 4.53 -10.99 -12.14
C LYS A 43 4.58 -9.54 -12.65
N TYR A 44 3.44 -8.90 -12.89
CA TYR A 44 3.42 -7.56 -13.49
C TYR A 44 3.58 -6.40 -12.48
N TYR A 45 3.47 -6.68 -11.17
CA TYR A 45 3.59 -5.67 -10.12
C TYR A 45 4.89 -5.75 -9.31
N SER A 46 5.90 -6.51 -9.75
CA SER A 46 7.14 -6.69 -8.98
C SER A 46 8.04 -5.45 -8.92
N TYR A 47 7.70 -4.36 -9.61
CA TYR A 47 8.39 -3.09 -9.45
C TYR A 47 7.97 -2.41 -8.14
N SER A 48 8.96 -1.96 -7.36
CA SER A 48 8.75 -1.16 -6.16
C SER A 48 7.91 0.09 -6.48
N LEU A 49 7.09 0.56 -5.54
CA LEU A 49 6.32 1.78 -5.78
C LEU A 49 7.25 2.97 -6.10
N PRO A 50 6.89 3.84 -7.06
CA PRO A 50 7.67 5.04 -7.40
C PRO A 50 7.49 6.16 -6.36
N LEU A 51 7.50 5.80 -5.07
CA LEU A 51 7.33 6.71 -3.94
C LEU A 51 8.64 6.81 -3.18
N GLY A 52 9.21 8.01 -3.15
CA GLY A 52 10.49 8.31 -2.50
C GLY A 52 11.69 7.70 -3.23
N LYS A 53 12.75 7.39 -2.48
CA LYS A 53 13.95 6.74 -3.02
C LYS A 53 13.64 5.30 -3.42
N GLY A 54 14.32 4.78 -4.45
CA GLY A 54 14.06 3.43 -4.97
C GLY A 54 14.29 2.30 -3.96
N ASN A 55 15.19 2.49 -2.99
CA ASN A 55 15.59 1.49 -2.02
C ASN A 55 14.88 1.60 -0.65
N LEU A 56 13.74 2.28 -0.57
CA LEU A 56 12.95 2.30 0.67
C LEU A 56 12.38 0.90 0.97
N LYS A 57 12.40 0.53 2.24
CA LYS A 57 11.77 -0.71 2.73
C LYS A 57 10.30 -0.72 2.35
N GLU A 58 9.82 -1.85 1.88
CA GLU A 58 8.44 -2.04 1.44
C GLU A 58 7.92 -3.40 1.91
N SER A 59 6.69 -3.42 2.43
CA SER A 59 5.95 -4.62 2.79
C SER A 59 4.63 -4.65 2.02
N ARG A 60 4.25 -5.83 1.50
CA ARG A 60 3.01 -6.04 0.76
C ARG A 60 2.24 -7.20 1.37
N VAL A 61 0.96 -6.97 1.68
CA VAL A 61 0.03 -8.00 2.16
C VAL A 61 -1.20 -7.99 1.26
N SER A 62 -1.44 -9.09 0.55
CA SER A 62 -2.59 -9.27 -0.34
C SER A 62 -3.55 -10.29 0.26
N ASN A 63 -4.82 -9.92 0.39
CA ASN A 63 -5.88 -10.78 0.89
C ASN A 63 -7.03 -10.83 -0.12
N GLN A 64 -7.44 -12.03 -0.52
CA GLN A 64 -8.66 -12.18 -1.33
C GLN A 64 -9.88 -12.01 -0.42
N ILE A 65 -10.71 -11.00 -0.71
CA ILE A 65 -11.91 -10.70 0.09
C ILE A 65 -13.13 -11.46 -0.47
N ALA A 66 -13.18 -11.66 -1.78
CA ALA A 66 -14.22 -12.42 -2.48
C ALA A 66 -13.67 -12.95 -3.82
N PRO A 67 -14.38 -13.86 -4.52
CA PRO A 67 -14.00 -14.24 -5.88
C PRO A 67 -13.81 -13.01 -6.78
N GLY A 68 -12.62 -12.85 -7.35
CA GLY A 68 -12.26 -11.70 -8.20
C GLY A 68 -11.92 -10.39 -7.45
N ILE A 69 -11.97 -10.37 -6.11
CA ILE A 69 -11.67 -9.18 -5.31
C ILE A 69 -10.48 -9.46 -4.40
N THR A 70 -9.39 -8.70 -4.61
CA THR A 70 -8.18 -8.74 -3.80
C THR A 70 -7.91 -7.35 -3.21
N HIS A 71 -7.69 -7.30 -1.90
CA HIS A 71 -7.21 -6.12 -1.22
C HIS A 71 -5.72 -6.25 -0.92
N THR A 72 -4.94 -5.27 -1.37
CA THR A 72 -3.49 -5.24 -1.19
C THR A 72 -3.12 -4.02 -0.37
N VAL A 73 -2.50 -4.25 0.80
CA VAL A 73 -1.90 -3.21 1.61
C VAL A 73 -0.41 -3.15 1.29
N ILE A 74 0.07 -1.96 0.91
CA ILE A 74 1.50 -1.71 0.68
C ILE A 74 1.96 -0.65 1.67
N VAL A 75 2.92 -1.01 2.53
CA VAL A 75 3.56 -0.08 3.47
C VAL A 75 4.98 0.15 2.96
N ARG A 76 5.35 1.41 2.70
CA ARG A 76 6.67 1.77 2.15
C ARG A 76 7.27 2.97 2.89
N GLY A 77 8.57 2.92 3.11
CA GLY A 77 9.34 4.02 3.68
C GLY A 77 9.35 4.03 5.21
N GLU A 78 9.93 5.10 5.74
CA GLU A 78 10.07 5.36 7.17
C GLU A 78 10.09 6.87 7.39
N GLN A 79 9.83 7.31 8.62
CA GLN A 79 9.93 8.73 8.96
C GLN A 79 11.38 9.20 8.83
N SER A 80 11.58 10.28 8.06
CA SER A 80 12.88 10.89 7.91
C SER A 80 13.21 11.74 9.13
N ASN A 81 14.40 11.55 9.71
CA ASN A 81 14.93 12.42 10.77
C ASN A 81 15.28 13.84 10.27
N ARG A 82 15.19 14.08 8.96
CA ARG A 82 15.44 15.38 8.32
C ARG A 82 14.15 16.15 8.06
N GLU A 83 13.00 15.50 8.23
CA GLU A 83 11.69 16.13 8.09
C GLU A 83 11.25 16.61 9.46
N VAL A 84 10.83 17.87 9.52
CA VAL A 84 10.39 18.55 10.73
C VAL A 84 9.03 19.18 10.48
N TYR A 85 8.23 19.28 11.53
CA TYR A 85 7.02 20.09 11.49
C TYR A 85 7.41 21.57 11.48
N THR A 86 6.73 22.35 10.65
CA THR A 86 6.90 23.79 10.52
C THR A 86 5.53 24.45 10.47
N VAL A 87 5.46 25.75 10.77
CA VAL A 87 4.26 26.54 10.52
C VAL A 87 4.36 27.16 9.13
N ASP A 88 3.47 26.75 8.23
CA ASP A 88 3.22 27.47 6.98
C ASP A 88 2.39 28.71 7.28
N VAL A 89 2.98 29.90 7.13
CA VAL A 89 2.28 31.16 7.38
C VAL A 89 1.46 31.58 6.16
N THR A 90 2.07 31.51 4.96
CA THR A 90 1.42 31.87 3.70
C THR A 90 2.21 31.36 2.51
N PHE A 91 1.52 31.14 1.40
CA PHE A 91 2.11 31.00 0.07
C PHE A 91 1.94 32.32 -0.69
N GLN A 92 2.98 32.76 -1.39
CA GLN A 92 3.01 34.04 -2.11
C GLN A 92 3.46 33.83 -3.54
N ALA A 93 2.82 34.48 -4.51
CA ALA A 93 3.17 34.33 -5.92
C ALA A 93 4.53 34.94 -6.31
N THR A 94 5.09 35.82 -5.46
CA THR A 94 6.35 36.50 -5.75
C THR A 94 7.29 36.47 -4.55
N GLN A 95 8.59 36.48 -4.83
CA GLN A 95 9.62 36.56 -3.80
C GLN A 95 9.48 37.84 -2.97
N GLN A 96 9.14 38.95 -3.62
CA GLN A 96 9.00 40.26 -2.97
C GLN A 96 7.87 40.26 -1.94
N ALA A 97 6.70 39.67 -2.27
CA ALA A 97 5.59 39.55 -1.33
C ALA A 97 5.92 38.61 -0.16
N ALA A 98 6.61 37.51 -0.42
CA ALA A 98 7.11 36.61 0.62
C ALA A 98 8.12 37.30 1.54
N GLN A 99 9.04 38.09 0.96
CA GLN A 99 10.04 38.85 1.72
C GLN A 99 9.41 39.94 2.59
N ALA A 100 8.38 40.64 2.09
CA ALA A 100 7.64 41.62 2.88
C ALA A 100 6.99 40.96 4.11
N THR A 101 6.37 39.79 3.92
CA THR A 101 5.78 39.01 5.02
C THR A 101 6.84 38.54 6.02
N ALA A 102 7.98 38.02 5.54
CA ALA A 102 9.08 37.62 6.40
C ALA A 102 9.65 38.80 7.21
N ASN A 103 9.75 39.99 6.62
CA ASN A 103 10.21 41.18 7.34
C ASN A 103 9.22 41.60 8.44
N LEU A 104 7.91 41.50 8.18
CA LEU A 104 6.88 41.74 9.20
C LEU A 104 6.98 40.73 10.35
N LEU A 105 7.15 39.44 10.07
CA LEU A 105 7.33 38.43 11.10
C LEU A 105 8.61 38.66 11.91
N LYS A 106 9.70 39.08 11.26
CA LYS A 106 10.95 39.45 11.95
C LYS A 106 10.75 40.65 12.88
N SER A 107 10.03 41.68 12.45
CA SER A 107 9.76 42.85 13.32
C SER A 107 8.89 42.50 14.53
N GLN A 108 8.11 41.40 14.45
CA GLN A 108 7.35 40.82 15.56
C GLN A 108 8.16 39.84 16.43
N GLY A 109 9.45 39.62 16.10
CA GLY A 109 10.36 38.77 16.88
C GLY A 109 10.34 37.28 16.51
N TYR A 110 9.77 36.91 15.36
CA TYR A 110 9.84 35.55 14.83
C TYR A 110 11.07 35.35 13.93
N GLN A 111 11.43 34.08 13.68
CA GLN A 111 12.50 33.68 12.76
C GLN A 111 11.92 32.97 11.54
N PRO A 112 11.46 33.73 10.52
CA PRO A 112 10.87 33.13 9.32
C PRO A 112 11.95 32.62 8.36
N TYR A 113 11.61 31.56 7.64
CA TYR A 113 12.38 30.94 6.57
C TYR A 113 11.58 30.99 5.26
N LEU A 114 12.22 31.43 4.18
CA LEU A 114 11.60 31.49 2.86
C LEU A 114 12.00 30.27 2.04
N LYS A 115 11.01 29.54 1.52
CA LYS A 115 11.25 28.37 0.68
C LYS A 115 10.59 28.57 -0.70
N PRO A 116 11.37 28.60 -1.80
CA PRO A 116 10.78 28.59 -3.13
C PRO A 116 10.17 27.22 -3.42
N ILE A 117 8.98 27.22 -4.01
CA ILE A 117 8.28 26.03 -4.49
C ILE A 117 8.28 26.11 -6.00
N LEU A 118 9.18 25.31 -6.58
CA LEU A 118 9.49 25.33 -8.01
C LEU A 118 8.72 24.29 -8.81
N ARG A 119 8.02 23.38 -8.13
CA ARG A 119 7.33 22.23 -8.74
C ARG A 119 5.99 22.03 -8.07
N ARG A 120 4.96 21.79 -8.90
CA ARG A 120 3.64 21.32 -8.47
C ARG A 120 3.70 19.89 -7.96
N ALA A 121 2.71 19.54 -7.16
CA ALA A 121 2.44 18.13 -6.90
C ALA A 121 2.06 17.45 -8.24
N PRO A 122 2.45 16.18 -8.46
CA PRO A 122 2.16 15.49 -9.73
C PRO A 122 0.67 15.37 -10.07
N ASP A 123 -0.20 15.50 -9.08
CA ASP A 123 -1.66 15.43 -9.14
C ASP A 123 -2.35 16.80 -9.15
N ASP A 124 -1.60 17.89 -9.21
CA ASP A 124 -2.14 19.25 -9.33
C ASP A 124 -2.86 19.41 -10.69
N PRO A 125 -4.15 19.79 -10.72
CA PRO A 125 -4.92 19.93 -11.96
C PRO A 125 -4.41 21.07 -12.85
N GLU A 126 -3.68 22.04 -12.30
CA GLU A 126 -3.08 23.13 -13.06
C GLU A 126 -1.73 22.69 -13.66
N SER A 127 -1.53 22.96 -14.95
CA SER A 127 -0.26 22.68 -15.64
C SER A 127 0.61 23.94 -15.75
N GLY A 128 1.94 23.77 -15.69
CA GLY A 128 2.92 24.86 -15.88
C GLY A 128 3.89 25.06 -14.70
N CYS A 129 4.80 26.01 -14.85
CA CYS A 129 5.80 26.33 -13.82
C CYS A 129 5.12 27.02 -12.61
N LEU A 130 5.27 26.45 -11.41
CA LEU A 130 5.01 27.20 -10.18
C LEU A 130 6.26 27.99 -9.82
N VAL A 131 6.07 29.28 -9.57
CA VAL A 131 7.04 30.07 -8.83
C VAL A 131 6.29 30.72 -7.67
N ILE A 132 5.90 29.91 -6.70
CA ILE A 132 5.34 30.41 -5.43
C ILE A 132 6.36 30.28 -4.31
N TRP A 133 6.26 31.13 -3.32
CA TRP A 133 7.16 31.23 -2.18
C TRP A 133 6.37 30.89 -0.92
N SER A 134 6.80 29.87 -0.17
CA SER A 134 6.28 29.63 1.17
C SER A 134 7.08 30.47 2.18
N VAL A 135 6.33 31.10 3.08
CA VAL A 135 6.87 31.72 4.29
C VAL A 135 6.64 30.75 5.44
N LEU A 136 7.71 30.13 5.89
CA LEU A 136 7.72 29.24 7.05
C LEU A 136 8.09 30.04 8.29
N ALA A 137 7.46 29.76 9.42
CA ALA A 137 7.92 30.23 10.72
C ALA A 137 8.30 29.03 11.59
N LEU A 138 9.55 29.01 12.06
CA LEU A 138 9.92 28.13 13.17
C LEU A 138 9.31 28.72 14.43
N LEU A 139 8.31 28.02 14.98
CA LEU A 139 7.92 28.18 16.37
C LEU A 139 9.03 27.57 17.22
N ILE A 140 10.14 28.31 17.40
CA ILE A 140 10.97 28.07 18.57
C ILE A 140 10.09 28.48 19.73
N LEU A 141 9.56 27.45 20.37
CA LEU A 141 8.65 27.47 21.49
C LEU A 141 9.03 28.60 22.47
N LYS A 142 8.34 29.74 22.38
CA LYS A 142 8.34 30.80 23.39
C LYS A 142 7.50 30.38 24.61
N LEU A 143 7.37 29.08 24.87
CA LEU A 143 6.69 28.47 26.04
C LEU A 143 7.67 28.00 27.13
N LEU A 144 8.90 28.52 27.13
CA LEU A 144 9.88 28.27 28.22
C LEU A 144 10.44 29.57 28.81
N LEU A 145 9.61 30.61 28.94
CA LEU A 145 9.86 31.77 29.79
C LEU A 145 8.58 32.17 30.52
#